data_AF-I4DNH0-F1
#
_entry.id   AF-I4DNH0-F1
#
_cell.length_a   1.000
_cell.length_b   1.000
_cell.length_c   1.000
_cell.angle_alpha   90.00
_cell.angle_beta   90.00
_cell.angle_gamma   90.00
#
_symmetry.space_group_name_H-M   'P 1'
#
loop_
_entity.id
_entity.type
_entity.pdbx_description
1 polymer ?
#
loop_
_entity_poly.entity_id
_entity_poly.type
_entity_poly.pdbx_seq_one_letter_code
_entity_poly.pdbx_strand_id
1 'polypeptide(L)'
;MPNNLRRAYGIANEGTSGEVLHAAHTEIMEELQSKYAGLFKLSKTTGHKLLQAIAEDLLNEMRWIMIKAKDVNTSYKLTKQYRKLHPHHCDFSLILSKFNNIERAAGKPPSGLNQDDLVMPTDRPYVLSNMPLDKVQVICTKYAKSISLKLQNHISDLKTTTNEEPMEEELAVQKVRQELKKIIPYIPMMVQIVVKDNILQKKSMYYRVRIYGEPFLPNKDMMLKFLKKYHAVKMYRSDRAFNLMHCKVPLTTLPKFADADGTNICGAIMYIRLSDVEYYKVPDTMVSEMLSFKPVMPEQPPLSPSQTHPHDDYDSEWSESW
;
A
#
# COMPACT_ATOMS: atom_id res chain seq x y z
N MET A 1 18.62 -18.13 -2.32
CA MET A 1 18.58 -17.75 -3.75
C MET A 1 17.87 -16.40 -3.90
N PRO A 2 18.34 -15.45 -4.73
CA PRO A 2 17.63 -14.19 -4.99
C PRO A 2 16.20 -14.42 -5.53
N ASN A 3 15.22 -13.63 -5.08
CA ASN A 3 13.80 -13.82 -5.40
C ASN A 3 13.48 -13.86 -6.91
N ASN A 4 14.17 -13.05 -7.72
CA ASN A 4 13.95 -13.02 -9.17
C ASN A 4 14.37 -14.34 -9.83
N LEU A 5 15.50 -14.92 -9.41
CA LEU A 5 15.95 -16.22 -9.89
C LEU A 5 15.03 -17.33 -9.40
N ARG A 6 14.64 -17.29 -8.12
CA ARG A 6 13.69 -18.26 -7.54
C ARG A 6 12.38 -18.33 -8.34
N ARG A 7 11.80 -17.16 -8.68
CA ARG A 7 10.59 -17.08 -9.50
C ARG A 7 10.80 -17.58 -10.93
N ALA A 8 11.92 -17.22 -11.55
CA ALA A 8 12.25 -17.69 -12.90
C ALA A 8 12.36 -19.22 -13.00
N TYR A 9 12.81 -19.88 -11.92
CA TYR A 9 12.92 -21.34 -11.83
C TYR A 9 11.70 -22.02 -11.18
N GLY A 10 10.62 -21.30 -10.90
CA GLY A 10 9.41 -21.89 -10.31
C GLY A 10 9.57 -22.45 -8.89
N ILE A 11 10.63 -22.05 -8.17
CA ILE A 11 10.94 -22.57 -6.84
C ILE A 11 10.02 -21.90 -5.80
N ALA A 12 9.36 -22.69 -4.95
CA ALA A 12 8.47 -22.19 -3.90
C ALA A 12 9.22 -21.32 -2.88
N ASN A 13 8.53 -20.31 -2.32
CA ASN A 13 9.07 -19.47 -1.25
C ASN A 13 8.78 -20.10 0.12
N GLU A 14 9.42 -21.23 0.37
CA GLU A 14 9.26 -21.93 1.65
C GLU A 14 9.99 -21.18 2.75
N GLY A 15 9.36 -21.13 3.92
CA GLY A 15 9.92 -20.52 5.12
C GLY A 15 9.61 -21.36 6.34
N THR A 16 10.15 -20.97 7.49
CA THR A 16 9.73 -21.55 8.77
C THR A 16 8.24 -21.31 9.00
N SER A 17 7.60 -22.15 9.83
CA SER A 17 6.18 -21.99 10.14
C SER A 17 5.85 -20.60 10.67
N GLY A 18 6.74 -20.01 11.48
CA GLY A 18 6.56 -18.64 11.98
C GLY A 18 6.66 -17.57 10.90
N GLU A 19 7.60 -17.69 9.95
CA GLU A 19 7.71 -16.77 8.81
C GLU A 19 6.50 -16.86 7.87
N VAL A 20 6.03 -18.08 7.60
CA VAL A 20 4.83 -18.34 6.80
C VAL A 20 3.60 -17.73 7.46
N LEU A 21 3.43 -17.95 8.77
CA LEU A 21 2.33 -17.39 9.56
C LEU A 21 2.34 -15.86 9.54
N HIS A 22 3.49 -15.25 9.85
CA HIS A 22 3.65 -13.80 9.86
C HIS A 22 3.36 -13.18 8.48
N ALA A 23 3.90 -13.77 7.41
CA ALA A 23 3.67 -13.28 6.06
C ALA A 23 2.20 -13.40 5.65
N ALA A 24 1.56 -14.55 5.89
CA ALA A 24 0.16 -14.74 5.54
C ALA A 24 -0.79 -13.83 6.34
N HIS A 25 -0.52 -13.68 7.64
CA HIS A 25 -1.28 -12.78 8.51
C HIS A 25 -1.21 -11.35 8.01
N THR A 26 -0.01 -10.86 7.71
CA THR A 26 0.20 -9.52 7.16
C THR A 26 -0.58 -9.32 5.87
N GLU A 27 -0.52 -10.27 4.93
CA GLU A 27 -1.21 -10.14 3.66
C GLU A 27 -2.74 -10.13 3.81
N ILE A 28 -3.34 -10.96 4.66
CA ILE A 28 -4.79 -10.94 4.89
C ILE A 28 -5.21 -9.64 5.61
N MET A 29 -4.42 -9.13 6.55
CA MET A 29 -4.67 -7.82 7.18
C MET A 29 -4.63 -6.68 6.17
N GLU A 30 -3.64 -6.69 5.27
CA GLU A 30 -3.51 -5.68 4.22
C GLU A 30 -4.61 -5.82 3.16
N GLU A 31 -5.01 -7.05 2.81
CA GLU A 31 -6.12 -7.34 1.92
C GLU A 31 -7.44 -6.78 2.47
N LEU A 32 -7.76 -7.06 3.73
CA LEU A 32 -8.97 -6.58 4.39
C LEU A 32 -9.02 -5.04 4.42
N GLN A 33 -7.92 -4.40 4.81
CA GLN A 33 -7.80 -2.93 4.82
C GLN A 33 -7.78 -2.33 3.42
N SER A 34 -7.35 -3.09 2.41
CA SER A 34 -7.41 -2.67 1.01
C SER A 34 -8.83 -2.71 0.47
N LYS A 35 -9.58 -3.78 0.75
CA LYS A 35 -11.00 -3.89 0.40
C LYS A 35 -11.82 -2.78 1.08
N TYR A 36 -11.63 -2.61 2.39
CA TYR A 36 -12.30 -1.59 3.20
C TYR A 36 -11.36 -0.42 3.49
N ALA A 37 -11.17 0.46 2.51
CA ALA A 37 -10.25 1.61 2.63
C ALA A 37 -10.55 2.50 3.86
N GLY A 38 -11.83 2.64 4.24
CA GLY A 38 -12.25 3.38 5.43
C GLY A 38 -11.97 2.68 6.76
N LEU A 39 -11.58 1.40 6.76
CA LEU A 39 -11.42 0.58 7.97
C LEU A 39 -10.36 1.12 8.91
N PHE A 40 -9.25 1.63 8.38
CA PHE A 40 -8.19 2.22 9.20
C PHE A 40 -8.69 3.46 9.96
N LYS A 41 -9.43 4.35 9.27
CA LYS A 41 -10.05 5.53 9.87
C LYS A 41 -11.15 5.15 10.88
N LEU A 42 -11.98 4.17 10.57
CA LEU A 42 -12.97 3.63 11.51
C LEU A 42 -12.27 3.11 12.76
N SER A 43 -11.20 2.34 12.59
CA SER A 43 -10.45 1.76 13.70
C SER A 43 -9.78 2.83 14.58
N LYS A 44 -9.35 3.97 14.02
CA LYS A 44 -8.82 5.10 14.80
C LYS A 44 -9.83 5.62 15.84
N THR A 45 -11.14 5.55 15.58
CA THR A 45 -12.18 6.01 16.53
C THR A 45 -12.21 5.20 17.84
N THR A 46 -11.62 4.00 17.84
CA THR A 46 -11.51 3.10 19.00
C THR A 46 -10.07 2.96 19.50
N GLY A 47 -9.15 3.81 19.06
CA GLY A 47 -7.72 3.67 19.39
C GLY A 47 -7.10 2.39 18.80
N HIS A 48 -7.54 2.00 17.61
CA HIS A 48 -7.13 0.77 16.91
C HIS A 48 -7.56 -0.58 17.53
N LYS A 49 -8.41 -0.58 18.57
CA LYS A 49 -8.95 -1.82 19.17
C LYS A 49 -9.66 -2.73 18.15
N LEU A 50 -10.35 -2.16 17.16
CA LEU A 50 -11.02 -2.92 16.10
C LEU A 50 -10.02 -3.77 15.29
N LEU A 51 -9.01 -3.13 14.70
CA LEU A 51 -8.01 -3.83 13.89
C LEU A 51 -7.13 -4.76 14.73
N GLN A 52 -6.89 -4.43 16.00
CA GLN A 52 -6.23 -5.33 16.93
C GLN A 52 -7.04 -6.62 17.16
N ALA A 53 -8.34 -6.51 17.46
CA ALA A 53 -9.20 -7.67 17.69
C ALA A 53 -9.35 -8.55 16.44
N ILE A 54 -9.39 -7.94 15.25
CA ILE A 54 -9.39 -8.68 13.99
C ILE A 54 -8.05 -9.39 13.77
N ALA A 55 -6.92 -8.74 14.08
CA ALA A 55 -5.60 -9.34 13.97
C ALA A 55 -5.42 -10.55 14.91
N GLU A 56 -5.95 -10.48 16.13
CA GLU A 56 -5.92 -11.58 17.11
C GLU A 56 -6.74 -12.79 16.63
N ASP A 57 -7.97 -12.56 16.13
CA ASP A 57 -8.78 -13.62 15.55
C ASP A 57 -8.08 -14.28 14.35
N LEU A 58 -7.56 -13.46 13.44
CA LEU A 58 -6.86 -13.93 12.25
C LEU A 58 -5.66 -14.81 12.61
N LEU A 59 -4.88 -14.41 13.62
CA LEU A 59 -3.74 -15.17 14.11
C LEU A 59 -4.17 -16.55 14.63
N ASN A 60 -5.23 -16.60 15.44
CA ASN A 60 -5.74 -17.85 16.01
C ASN A 60 -6.24 -18.81 14.92
N GLU A 61 -7.01 -18.29 13.96
CA GLU A 61 -7.52 -19.08 12.83
C GLU A 61 -6.38 -19.62 11.96
N MET A 62 -5.38 -18.79 11.62
CA MET A 62 -4.24 -19.23 10.81
C MET A 62 -3.40 -20.29 11.52
N ARG A 63 -3.17 -20.16 12.84
CA ARG A 63 -2.49 -21.20 13.63
C ARG A 63 -3.26 -22.50 13.60
N TRP A 64 -4.57 -22.45 13.77
CA TRP A 64 -5.42 -23.63 13.71
C TRP A 64 -5.32 -24.32 12.34
N ILE A 65 -5.36 -23.54 11.24
CA ILE A 65 -5.17 -24.05 9.88
C ILE A 65 -3.81 -24.72 9.76
N MET A 66 -2.71 -24.11 10.21
CA MET A 66 -1.37 -24.70 10.13
C MET A 66 -1.20 -25.99 10.94
N ILE A 67 -1.96 -26.16 12.02
CA ILE A 67 -1.96 -27.39 12.83
C ILE A 67 -2.74 -28.51 12.14
N LYS A 68 -3.84 -28.17 11.45
CA LYS A 68 -4.80 -29.16 10.91
C LYS A 68 -4.59 -29.50 9.44
N ALA A 69 -4.23 -28.52 8.62
CA ALA A 69 -4.09 -28.71 7.19
C ALA A 69 -2.73 -29.32 6.86
N LYS A 70 -2.72 -30.24 5.89
CA LYS A 70 -1.49 -30.81 5.34
C LYS A 70 -0.88 -29.80 4.36
N ASP A 71 0.45 -29.73 4.34
CA ASP A 71 1.24 -28.99 3.34
C ASP A 71 0.90 -27.50 3.22
N VAL A 72 0.95 -26.77 4.34
CA VAL A 72 0.82 -25.30 4.37
C VAL A 72 2.16 -24.63 4.63
N ASN A 73 3.15 -24.98 3.81
CA ASN A 73 4.56 -24.58 3.97
C ASN A 73 4.91 -23.23 3.30
N THR A 74 3.94 -22.57 2.67
CA THR A 74 4.11 -21.23 2.08
C THR A 74 2.96 -20.32 2.47
N SER A 75 3.26 -19.02 2.54
CA SER A 75 2.25 -17.99 2.81
C SER A 75 1.12 -18.02 1.77
N TYR A 76 1.44 -18.28 0.49
CA TYR A 76 0.45 -18.45 -0.57
C TYR A 76 -0.56 -19.56 -0.26
N LYS A 77 -0.08 -20.75 0.14
CA LYS A 77 -0.97 -21.88 0.48
C LYS A 77 -1.81 -21.54 1.73
N LEU A 78 -1.22 -20.88 2.72
CA LEU A 78 -1.94 -20.49 3.94
C LEU A 78 -3.05 -19.46 3.68
N THR A 79 -2.77 -18.41 2.91
CA THR A 79 -3.79 -17.40 2.55
C THR A 79 -4.92 -18.01 1.72
N LYS A 80 -4.60 -18.90 0.78
CA LYS A 80 -5.59 -19.66 -0.01
C LYS A 80 -6.48 -20.53 0.88
N GLN A 81 -5.89 -21.28 1.80
CA GLN A 81 -6.63 -22.16 2.71
C GLN A 81 -7.48 -21.36 3.70
N TYR A 82 -6.96 -20.23 4.20
CA TYR A 82 -7.73 -19.29 5.02
C TYR A 82 -8.97 -18.80 4.28
N ARG A 83 -8.85 -18.31 3.04
CA ARG A 83 -10.02 -17.83 2.26
C ARG A 83 -10.99 -18.92 1.84
N LYS A 84 -10.56 -20.18 1.75
CA LYS A 84 -11.46 -21.33 1.57
C LYS A 84 -12.39 -21.51 2.77
N LEU A 85 -11.89 -21.26 3.99
CA LEU A 85 -12.65 -21.38 5.25
C LEU A 85 -13.36 -20.09 5.65
N HIS A 86 -12.81 -18.93 5.27
CA HIS A 86 -13.30 -17.60 5.58
C HIS A 86 -13.52 -16.78 4.29
N PRO A 87 -14.63 -17.03 3.57
CA PRO A 87 -14.93 -16.34 2.32
C PRO A 87 -15.09 -14.82 2.52
N HIS A 88 -14.71 -14.06 1.50
CA HIS A 88 -14.71 -12.59 1.55
C HIS A 88 -16.06 -11.93 1.85
N HIS A 89 -17.18 -12.57 1.52
CA HIS A 89 -18.51 -12.02 1.81
C HIS A 89 -18.82 -11.96 3.32
N CYS A 90 -18.05 -12.66 4.15
CA CYS A 90 -18.15 -12.61 5.60
C CYS A 90 -17.36 -11.46 6.24
N ASP A 91 -16.46 -10.80 5.48
CA ASP A 91 -15.52 -9.81 6.04
C ASP A 91 -16.24 -8.62 6.68
N PHE A 92 -17.30 -8.12 6.04
CA PHE A 92 -18.07 -7.00 6.59
C PHE A 92 -18.78 -7.38 7.90
N SER A 93 -19.36 -8.58 7.96
CA SER A 93 -20.01 -9.08 9.18
C SER A 93 -19.02 -9.22 10.34
N LEU A 94 -17.79 -9.66 10.06
CA LEU A 94 -16.70 -9.69 11.04
C LEU A 94 -16.39 -8.28 11.58
N ILE A 95 -16.18 -7.32 10.68
CA ILE A 95 -15.91 -5.91 11.04
C ILE A 95 -17.04 -5.33 11.90
N LEU A 96 -18.28 -5.46 11.44
CA LEU A 96 -19.46 -4.94 12.11
C LEU A 96 -19.64 -5.55 13.50
N SER A 97 -19.51 -6.87 13.61
CA SER A 97 -19.63 -7.59 14.88
C SER A 97 -18.59 -7.13 15.90
N LYS A 98 -17.32 -7.07 15.49
CA LYS A 98 -16.22 -6.65 16.36
C LYS A 98 -16.36 -5.18 16.78
N PHE A 99 -16.72 -4.31 15.85
CA PHE A 99 -16.93 -2.90 16.15
C PHE A 99 -18.06 -2.70 17.17
N ASN A 100 -19.21 -3.35 16.95
CA ASN A 100 -20.34 -3.28 17.86
C ASN A 100 -20.01 -3.83 19.25
N ASN A 101 -19.21 -4.90 19.35
CA ASN A 101 -18.77 -5.42 20.64
C ASN A 101 -17.89 -4.41 21.40
N ILE A 102 -17.01 -3.69 20.69
CA ILE A 102 -16.17 -2.64 21.28
C ILE A 102 -17.02 -1.46 21.75
N GLU A 103 -18.01 -1.03 20.97
CA GLU A 103 -18.93 0.03 21.37
C GLU A 103 -19.74 -0.35 22.60
N ARG A 104 -20.30 -1.57 22.65
CA ARG A 104 -21.01 -2.08 23.82
C ARG A 104 -20.12 -2.13 25.05
N ALA A 105 -18.88 -2.60 24.92
CA ALA A 105 -17.91 -2.62 26.01
C ALA A 105 -17.53 -1.21 26.51
N ALA A 106 -17.64 -0.20 25.63
CA ALA A 106 -17.48 1.20 25.97
C ALA A 106 -18.77 1.90 26.45
N GLY A 107 -19.87 1.15 26.62
CA GLY A 107 -21.17 1.68 27.04
C GLY A 107 -21.91 2.47 25.96
N LYS A 108 -21.51 2.35 24.70
CA LYS A 108 -22.14 3.02 23.55
C LYS A 108 -23.13 2.08 22.84
N PRO A 109 -24.24 2.62 22.30
CA PRO A 109 -25.12 1.83 21.43
C PRO A 109 -24.39 1.45 20.13
N PRO A 110 -24.72 0.29 19.52
CA PRO A 110 -24.15 -0.11 18.24
C PRO A 110 -24.43 0.89 17.12
N SER A 111 -23.39 1.29 16.39
CA SER A 111 -23.50 2.15 15.22
C SER A 111 -23.97 1.36 13.98
N GLY A 112 -24.83 1.98 13.17
CA GLY A 112 -25.21 1.45 11.86
C GLY A 112 -24.12 1.70 10.83
N LEU A 113 -23.12 0.81 10.76
CA LEU A 113 -22.11 0.89 9.70
C LEU A 113 -22.71 0.41 8.37
N ASN A 114 -22.42 1.13 7.29
CA ASN A 114 -22.70 0.69 5.92
C ASN A 114 -21.41 0.16 5.29
N GLN A 115 -21.52 -0.95 4.57
CA GLN A 115 -20.40 -1.56 3.87
C GLN A 115 -19.84 -0.63 2.78
N ASP A 116 -20.70 0.04 2.01
CA ASP A 116 -20.30 0.86 0.87
C ASP A 116 -19.45 2.06 1.31
N ASP A 117 -19.79 2.65 2.46
CA ASP A 117 -19.04 3.75 3.06
C ASP A 117 -17.60 3.36 3.45
N LEU A 118 -17.38 2.09 3.77
CA LEU A 118 -16.05 1.57 4.13
C LEU A 118 -15.22 1.15 2.92
N VAL A 119 -15.85 0.79 1.80
CA VAL A 119 -15.15 0.37 0.57
C VAL A 119 -14.58 1.57 -0.20
N MET A 120 -15.26 2.72 -0.13
CA MET A 120 -14.83 3.93 -0.85
C MET A 120 -13.41 4.39 -0.47
N PRO A 121 -12.51 4.59 -1.45
CA PRO A 121 -11.15 5.08 -1.19
C PRO A 121 -11.17 6.42 -0.46
N THR A 122 -10.53 6.48 0.72
CA THR A 122 -10.66 7.62 1.63
C THR A 122 -9.84 8.83 1.19
N ASP A 123 -8.76 8.61 0.42
CA ASP A 123 -7.90 9.65 -0.13
C ASP A 123 -7.37 9.20 -1.52
N ARG A 124 -7.58 10.00 -2.56
CA ARG A 124 -6.98 9.81 -3.89
C ARG A 124 -5.69 10.63 -3.97
N PRO A 125 -4.48 10.07 -3.69
CA PRO A 125 -3.24 10.85 -3.59
C PRO A 125 -2.72 11.40 -4.93
N TYR A 126 -3.39 11.11 -6.04
CA TYR A 126 -3.11 11.67 -7.38
C TYR A 126 -3.67 13.06 -7.60
N VAL A 127 -4.41 13.54 -6.61
CA VAL A 127 -5.08 14.81 -6.59
C VAL A 127 -4.27 15.72 -5.67
N LEU A 128 -3.24 16.38 -6.21
CA LEU A 128 -2.76 17.63 -5.62
C LEU A 128 -3.88 18.65 -5.86
N SER A 129 -4.80 18.77 -4.90
CA SER A 129 -5.84 19.80 -4.88
C SER A 129 -6.65 19.91 -6.20
N ASN A 130 -7.13 18.78 -6.75
CA ASN A 130 -7.97 18.70 -7.96
C ASN A 130 -7.32 19.20 -9.26
N MET A 131 -5.98 19.28 -9.35
CA MET A 131 -5.33 19.83 -10.53
C MET A 131 -4.36 18.85 -11.25
N PRO A 132 -4.53 18.63 -12.57
CA PRO A 132 -3.60 17.88 -13.41
C PRO A 132 -2.14 18.38 -13.34
N LEU A 133 -1.16 17.47 -13.42
CA LEU A 133 0.27 17.78 -13.24
C LEU A 133 0.81 18.81 -14.24
N ASP A 134 0.33 18.78 -15.48
CA ASP A 134 0.64 19.76 -16.53
C ASP A 134 0.20 21.18 -16.11
N LYS A 135 -0.99 21.31 -15.52
CA LYS A 135 -1.46 22.59 -14.97
C LYS A 135 -0.66 23.01 -13.74
N VAL A 136 -0.30 22.06 -12.87
CA VAL A 136 0.60 22.32 -11.72
C VAL A 136 1.95 22.82 -12.21
N GLN A 137 2.51 22.26 -13.28
CA GLN A 137 3.80 22.66 -13.84
C GLN A 137 3.74 24.07 -14.45
N VAL A 138 2.65 24.41 -15.15
CA VAL A 138 2.41 25.77 -15.66
C VAL A 138 2.31 26.78 -14.51
N ILE A 139 1.57 26.45 -13.47
CA ILE A 139 1.41 27.28 -12.27
C ILE A 139 2.74 27.44 -11.53
N CYS A 140 3.47 26.36 -11.31
CA CYS A 140 4.80 26.39 -10.70
C CYS A 140 5.75 27.26 -11.50
N THR A 141 5.73 27.18 -12.82
CA THR A 141 6.56 28.03 -13.69
C THR A 141 6.18 29.51 -13.56
N LYS A 142 4.88 29.81 -13.51
CA LYS A 142 4.37 31.19 -13.31
C LYS A 142 4.82 31.77 -11.97
N TYR A 143 4.63 31.03 -10.88
CA TYR A 143 5.01 31.51 -9.54
C TYR A 143 6.53 31.51 -9.34
N ALA A 144 7.28 30.56 -9.89
CA ALA A 144 8.74 30.57 -9.88
C ALA A 144 9.29 31.85 -10.53
N LYS A 145 8.73 32.27 -11.68
CA LYS A 145 9.09 33.54 -12.32
C LYS A 145 8.74 34.75 -11.44
N SER A 146 7.55 34.76 -10.84
CA SER A 146 7.13 35.87 -9.97
C SER A 146 8.00 35.99 -8.71
N ILE A 147 8.35 34.87 -8.08
CA ILE A 147 9.24 34.82 -6.92
C ILE A 147 10.65 35.28 -7.31
N SER A 148 11.16 34.78 -8.44
CA SER A 148 12.47 35.18 -8.95
C SER A 148 12.53 36.70 -9.16
N LEU A 149 11.51 37.28 -9.80
CA LEU A 149 11.43 38.73 -10.02
C LEU A 149 11.37 39.51 -8.70
N LYS A 150 10.55 39.06 -7.73
CA LYS A 150 10.48 39.70 -6.40
C LYS A 150 11.82 39.68 -5.69
N LEU A 151 12.52 38.54 -5.70
CA LEU A 151 13.84 38.40 -5.08
C LEU A 151 14.89 39.24 -5.79
N GLN A 152 14.89 39.26 -7.13
CA GLN A 152 15.79 40.10 -7.92
C GLN A 152 15.59 41.59 -7.63
N ASN A 153 14.33 42.06 -7.59
CA ASN A 153 14.02 43.45 -7.26
C ASN A 153 14.46 43.78 -5.84
N HIS A 154 14.09 42.95 -4.86
CA HIS A 154 14.46 43.16 -3.46
C HIS A 154 15.98 43.28 -3.26
N ILE A 155 16.76 42.42 -3.91
CA ILE A 155 18.22 42.44 -3.81
C ILE A 155 18.84 43.61 -4.61
N SER A 156 18.24 43.99 -5.73
CA SER A 156 18.67 45.16 -6.53
C SER A 156 18.51 46.46 -5.74
N ASP A 157 17.41 46.58 -4.98
CA ASP A 157 17.06 47.73 -4.17
C ASP A 157 17.90 47.86 -2.89
N LEU A 158 18.74 46.87 -2.56
CA LEU A 158 19.65 46.95 -1.42
C LEU A 158 20.64 48.09 -1.62
N LYS A 159 20.64 49.04 -0.67
CA LYS A 159 21.60 50.16 -0.65
C LYS A 159 22.99 49.64 -0.30
N THR A 160 23.90 49.75 -1.25
CA THR A 160 25.31 49.31 -1.12
C THR A 160 26.29 50.44 -0.79
N THR A 161 25.77 51.66 -0.64
CA THR A 161 26.55 52.87 -0.34
C THR A 161 25.79 53.76 0.65
N THR A 162 26.52 54.41 1.54
CA THR A 162 26.06 55.49 2.44
C THR A 162 26.86 56.75 2.15
N ASN A 163 26.28 57.91 2.42
CA ASN A 163 26.91 59.22 2.20
C ASN A 163 27.77 59.69 3.39
N GLU A 164 27.77 58.94 4.50
CA GLU A 164 28.52 59.22 5.73
C GLU A 164 29.60 58.15 5.94
N GLU A 165 30.70 58.48 6.63
CA GLU A 165 31.75 57.52 7.00
C GLU A 165 31.13 56.38 7.83
N PRO A 166 31.01 55.17 7.26
CA PRO A 166 30.24 54.10 7.87
C PRO A 166 30.98 53.49 9.07
N MET A 167 30.23 53.21 10.13
CA MET A 167 30.74 52.46 11.28
C MET A 167 31.11 51.02 10.86
N GLU A 168 31.97 50.32 11.61
CA GLU A 168 32.51 49.00 11.22
C GLU A 168 31.40 47.96 10.94
N GLU A 169 30.29 48.02 11.68
CA GLU A 169 29.11 47.18 11.47
C GLU A 169 28.37 47.52 10.15
N GLU A 170 28.30 48.79 9.77
CA GLU A 170 27.69 49.23 8.52
C GLU A 170 28.53 48.82 7.30
N LEU A 171 29.87 48.83 7.43
CA LEU A 171 30.79 48.27 6.45
C LEU A 171 30.56 46.78 6.23
N ALA A 172 30.34 46.01 7.30
CA ALA A 172 30.02 44.59 7.21
C ALA A 172 28.68 44.36 6.49
N VAL A 173 27.64 45.13 6.85
CA VAL A 173 26.33 45.07 6.18
C VAL A 173 26.43 45.43 4.69
N GLN A 174 27.24 46.42 4.33
CA GLN A 174 27.48 46.80 2.93
C GLN A 174 28.16 45.69 2.13
N LYS A 175 29.19 45.05 2.69
CA LYS A 175 29.85 43.89 2.07
C LYS A 175 28.86 42.76 1.83
N VAL A 176 28.02 42.42 2.81
CA VAL A 176 26.97 41.40 2.65
C VAL A 176 25.99 41.77 1.53
N ARG A 177 25.54 43.03 1.47
CA ARG A 177 24.65 43.50 0.39
C ARG A 177 25.31 43.43 -0.99
N GLN A 178 26.60 43.73 -1.09
CA GLN A 178 27.37 43.58 -2.34
C GLN A 178 27.47 42.12 -2.78
N GLU A 179 27.76 41.20 -1.86
CA GLU A 179 27.78 39.76 -2.16
C GLU A 179 26.38 39.25 -2.55
N LEU A 180 25.31 39.71 -1.90
CA LEU A 180 23.94 39.39 -2.27
C LEU A 180 23.61 39.85 -3.70
N LYS A 181 24.07 41.03 -4.13
CA LYS A 181 23.89 41.50 -5.52
C LYS A 181 24.57 40.60 -6.54
N LYS A 182 25.69 39.96 -6.21
CA LYS A 182 26.35 38.98 -7.11
C LYS A 182 25.51 37.71 -7.33
N ILE A 183 24.56 37.43 -6.44
CA ILE A 183 23.69 36.24 -6.54
C ILE A 183 22.51 36.47 -7.50
N ILE A 184 22.17 37.72 -7.84
CA ILE A 184 21.04 38.09 -8.73
C ILE A 184 20.93 37.24 -10.01
N PRO A 185 22.01 36.97 -10.76
CA PRO A 185 21.95 36.17 -11.99
C PRO A 185 21.53 34.71 -11.73
N TYR A 186 21.78 34.20 -10.52
CA TYR A 186 21.53 32.80 -10.14
C TYR A 186 20.18 32.59 -9.45
N ILE A 187 19.50 33.65 -9.01
CA ILE A 187 18.19 33.56 -8.35
C ILE A 187 17.18 32.74 -9.14
N PRO A 188 17.00 32.93 -10.47
CA PRO A 188 16.06 32.12 -11.24
C PRO A 188 16.39 30.62 -11.17
N MET A 189 17.68 30.27 -11.21
CA MET A 189 18.13 28.89 -11.10
C MET A 189 17.87 28.30 -9.71
N MET A 190 18.17 29.04 -8.64
CA MET A 190 17.94 28.62 -7.25
C MET A 190 16.45 28.38 -6.98
N VAL A 191 15.58 29.31 -7.41
CA VAL A 191 14.13 29.17 -7.28
C VAL A 191 13.63 27.95 -8.05
N GLN A 192 14.13 27.72 -9.27
CA GLN A 192 13.78 26.54 -10.06
C GLN A 192 14.20 25.23 -9.38
N ILE A 193 15.38 25.17 -8.76
CA ILE A 193 15.85 24.00 -8.00
C ILE A 193 14.92 23.74 -6.81
N VAL A 194 14.61 24.76 -6.00
CA VAL A 194 13.71 24.62 -4.85
C VAL A 194 12.32 24.15 -5.26
N VAL A 195 11.75 24.74 -6.33
CA VAL A 195 10.45 24.32 -6.88
C VAL A 195 10.52 22.88 -7.38
N LYS A 196 11.60 22.49 -8.06
CA LYS A 196 11.78 21.14 -8.56
C LYS A 196 11.93 20.08 -7.46
N ASP A 197 12.64 20.41 -6.39
CA ASP A 197 12.99 19.45 -5.34
C ASP A 197 11.94 19.35 -4.23
N ASN A 198 11.06 20.35 -4.10
CA ASN A 198 10.03 20.38 -3.05
C ASN A 198 8.60 20.29 -3.61
N ILE A 199 8.35 20.80 -4.81
CA ILE A 199 6.99 20.86 -5.39
C ILE A 199 6.86 19.89 -6.55
N LEU A 200 7.80 19.92 -7.50
CA LEU A 200 7.83 19.04 -8.66
C LEU A 200 8.73 17.83 -8.44
N GLN A 201 8.91 17.37 -7.19
CA GLN A 201 9.68 16.17 -6.89
C GLN A 201 9.35 15.14 -7.95
N LYS A 202 10.37 14.59 -8.62
CA LYS A 202 10.20 13.51 -9.58
C LYS A 202 9.64 12.29 -8.84
N LYS A 203 8.36 12.32 -8.47
CA LYS A 203 7.59 11.12 -8.18
C LYS A 203 7.79 10.27 -9.42
N SER A 204 8.25 9.05 -9.19
CA SER A 204 8.46 8.06 -10.25
C SER A 204 7.34 8.20 -11.27
N MET A 205 7.67 8.27 -12.57
CA MET A 205 6.66 8.37 -13.63
C MET A 205 5.60 7.26 -13.54
N TYR A 206 5.91 6.21 -12.78
CA TYR A 206 5.02 5.13 -12.42
C TYR A 206 4.74 5.08 -10.93
N TYR A 207 3.50 4.83 -10.55
CA TYR A 207 3.11 4.49 -9.19
C TYR A 207 3.06 2.98 -9.01
N ARG A 208 3.40 2.49 -7.81
CA ARG A 208 3.24 1.09 -7.45
C ARG A 208 1.80 0.86 -7.02
N VAL A 209 1.16 -0.17 -7.55
CA VAL A 209 -0.24 -0.50 -7.29
C VAL A 209 -0.37 -1.97 -6.90
N ARG A 210 -1.25 -2.23 -5.94
CA ARG A 210 -1.70 -3.56 -5.51
C ARG A 210 -3.11 -3.80 -6.06
N ILE A 211 -3.37 -4.99 -6.56
CA ILE A 211 -4.68 -5.40 -7.06
C ILE A 211 -5.07 -6.69 -6.35
N TYR A 212 -6.13 -6.64 -5.57
CA TYR A 212 -6.72 -7.83 -4.94
C TYR A 212 -7.93 -8.28 -5.75
N GLY A 213 -8.02 -9.57 -6.04
CA GLY A 213 -9.19 -10.16 -6.67
C GLY A 213 -10.08 -10.91 -5.67
N GLU A 214 -11.38 -10.60 -5.65
CA GLU A 214 -12.36 -11.30 -4.82
C GLU A 214 -13.33 -12.10 -5.69
N PRO A 215 -13.51 -13.42 -5.50
CA PRO A 215 -12.87 -14.26 -4.49
C PRO A 215 -11.50 -14.84 -4.90
N PHE A 216 -11.06 -14.58 -6.12
CA PHE A 216 -9.78 -15.03 -6.65
C PHE A 216 -9.17 -13.97 -7.56
N LEU A 217 -7.87 -14.06 -7.83
CA LEU A 217 -7.25 -13.28 -8.91
C LEU A 217 -7.36 -14.03 -10.24
N PRO A 218 -7.95 -13.42 -11.29
CA PRO A 218 -8.06 -14.00 -12.62
C PRO A 218 -6.72 -14.47 -13.20
N ASN A 219 -6.81 -15.30 -14.24
CA ASN A 219 -5.63 -15.85 -14.90
C ASN A 219 -4.80 -14.76 -15.62
N LYS A 220 -3.59 -15.15 -16.03
CA LYS A 220 -2.60 -14.27 -16.66
C LYS A 220 -3.15 -13.55 -17.89
N ASP A 221 -3.81 -14.26 -18.79
CA ASP A 221 -4.31 -13.68 -20.04
C ASP A 221 -5.37 -12.60 -19.81
N MET A 222 -6.30 -12.85 -18.87
CA MET A 222 -7.33 -11.88 -18.51
C MET A 222 -6.72 -10.65 -17.84
N MET A 223 -5.83 -10.86 -16.87
CA MET A 223 -5.14 -9.76 -16.17
C MET A 223 -4.27 -8.94 -17.13
N LEU A 224 -3.54 -9.58 -18.06
CA LEU A 224 -2.74 -8.88 -19.06
C LEU A 224 -3.61 -8.03 -19.99
N LYS A 225 -4.75 -8.56 -20.45
CA LYS A 225 -5.70 -7.79 -21.28
C LYS A 225 -6.26 -6.58 -20.53
N PHE A 226 -6.59 -6.75 -19.26
CA PHE A 226 -7.06 -5.66 -18.40
C PHE A 226 -5.97 -4.59 -18.20
N LEU A 227 -4.77 -5.00 -17.79
CA LEU A 227 -3.67 -4.12 -17.41
C LEU A 227 -3.03 -3.38 -18.59
N LYS A 228 -3.02 -3.99 -19.79
CA LYS A 228 -2.53 -3.33 -21.02
C LYS A 228 -3.28 -2.05 -21.34
N LYS A 229 -4.60 -1.98 -21.06
CA LYS A 229 -5.43 -0.78 -21.28
C LYS A 229 -4.91 0.46 -20.51
N TYR A 230 -4.20 0.22 -19.41
CA TYR A 230 -3.68 1.26 -18.52
C TYR A 230 -2.17 1.40 -18.61
N HIS A 231 -1.52 0.77 -19.58
CA HIS A 231 -0.05 0.76 -19.74
C HIS A 231 0.69 0.31 -18.47
N ALA A 232 0.12 -0.63 -17.73
CA ALA A 232 0.77 -1.16 -16.54
C ALA A 232 2.04 -1.95 -16.94
N VAL A 233 3.10 -1.79 -16.15
CA VAL A 233 4.41 -2.42 -16.34
C VAL A 233 4.85 -3.12 -15.06
N LYS A 234 5.87 -3.98 -15.16
CA LYS A 234 6.42 -4.75 -14.02
C LYS A 234 5.32 -5.47 -13.23
N MET A 235 4.44 -6.15 -13.97
CA MET A 235 3.30 -6.88 -13.44
C MET A 235 3.77 -8.25 -12.93
N TYR A 236 3.42 -8.61 -11.69
CA TYR A 236 3.70 -9.94 -11.14
C TYR A 236 2.66 -10.29 -10.08
N ARG A 237 2.29 -11.57 -10.01
CA ARG A 237 1.45 -12.11 -8.93
C ARG A 237 2.26 -12.23 -7.64
N SER A 238 1.62 -12.03 -6.50
CA SER A 238 2.25 -12.25 -5.19
C SER A 238 2.53 -13.74 -4.98
N ASP A 239 3.68 -14.03 -4.39
CA ASP A 239 4.06 -15.36 -3.90
C ASP A 239 3.64 -15.58 -2.44
N ARG A 240 2.95 -14.61 -1.83
CA ARG A 240 2.47 -14.64 -0.45
C ARG A 240 0.95 -14.66 -0.33
N ALA A 241 0.27 -13.91 -1.21
CA ALA A 241 -1.20 -13.87 -1.24
C ALA A 241 -1.72 -14.45 -2.55
N PHE A 242 -2.62 -15.41 -2.45
CA PHE A 242 -3.14 -16.12 -3.63
C PHE A 242 -3.92 -15.23 -4.60
N ASN A 243 -4.53 -14.16 -4.10
CA ASN A 243 -5.40 -13.26 -4.84
C ASN A 243 -4.80 -11.87 -5.11
N LEU A 244 -3.49 -11.69 -4.89
CA LEU A 244 -2.81 -10.39 -5.02
C LEU A 244 -1.91 -10.32 -6.26
N MET A 245 -1.98 -9.19 -6.95
CA MET A 245 -1.06 -8.78 -8.00
C MET A 245 -0.42 -7.43 -7.70
N HIS A 246 0.83 -7.27 -8.08
CA HIS A 246 1.53 -5.99 -8.07
C HIS A 246 1.79 -5.54 -9.49
N CYS A 247 1.67 -4.24 -9.73
CA CYS A 247 2.09 -3.62 -10.98
C CYS A 247 2.57 -2.19 -10.75
N LYS A 248 3.08 -1.58 -11.82
CA LYS A 248 3.39 -0.15 -11.85
C LYS A 248 2.61 0.51 -12.97
N VAL A 249 1.98 1.65 -12.69
CA VAL A 249 1.11 2.33 -13.65
C VAL A 249 1.59 3.77 -13.88
N PRO A 250 1.73 4.22 -15.15
CA PRO A 250 2.11 5.59 -15.46
C PRO A 250 1.15 6.60 -14.85
N LEU A 251 1.67 7.75 -14.41
CA LEU A 251 0.85 8.84 -13.87
C LEU A 251 -0.23 9.32 -14.85
N THR A 252 0.02 9.22 -16.16
CA THR A 252 -0.93 9.65 -17.21
C THR A 252 -2.18 8.77 -17.28
N THR A 253 -2.08 7.48 -16.98
CA THR A 253 -3.21 6.53 -17.00
C THR A 253 -3.74 6.19 -15.62
N LEU A 254 -3.09 6.67 -14.58
CA LEU A 254 -3.39 6.33 -13.20
C LEU A 254 -4.79 6.74 -12.72
N PRO A 255 -5.34 7.92 -13.07
CA PRO A 255 -6.72 8.26 -12.72
C PRO A 255 -7.72 7.28 -13.33
N LYS A 256 -7.57 6.97 -14.63
CA LYS A 256 -8.40 5.99 -15.33
C LYS A 256 -8.28 4.59 -14.73
N PHE A 257 -7.09 4.24 -14.25
CA PHE A 257 -6.85 2.97 -13.58
C PHE A 257 -7.51 2.91 -12.20
N ALA A 258 -7.47 4.01 -11.44
CA ALA A 258 -8.18 4.11 -10.17
C ALA A 258 -9.70 4.05 -10.35
N ASP A 259 -10.25 4.63 -11.42
CA ASP A 259 -11.68 4.54 -11.73
C ASP A 259 -12.11 3.12 -12.16
N ALA A 260 -11.15 2.21 -12.43
CA ALA A 260 -11.42 0.80 -12.69
C ALA A 260 -11.53 -0.04 -11.40
N ASP A 261 -11.42 0.58 -10.22
CA ASP A 261 -11.67 -0.08 -8.95
C ASP A 261 -13.10 -0.64 -8.89
N GLY A 262 -13.26 -1.86 -8.40
CA GLY A 262 -14.53 -2.58 -8.39
C GLY A 262 -14.89 -3.26 -9.72
N THR A 263 -14.05 -3.19 -10.76
CA THR A 263 -14.31 -3.89 -12.03
C THR A 263 -14.43 -5.39 -11.81
N ASN A 264 -15.50 -6.00 -12.30
CA ASN A 264 -15.68 -7.45 -12.32
C ASN A 264 -15.02 -8.06 -13.57
N ILE A 265 -14.10 -8.99 -13.35
CA ILE A 265 -13.42 -9.77 -14.39
C ILE A 265 -13.72 -11.24 -14.14
N CYS A 266 -14.61 -11.83 -14.93
CA CYS A 266 -14.97 -13.25 -14.87
C CYS A 266 -15.43 -13.72 -13.47
N GLY A 267 -16.26 -12.92 -12.80
CA GLY A 267 -16.77 -13.22 -11.48
C GLY A 267 -15.87 -12.74 -10.34
N ALA A 268 -14.68 -12.20 -10.64
CA ALA A 268 -13.78 -11.64 -9.64
C ALA A 268 -13.82 -10.11 -9.64
N ILE A 269 -14.10 -9.49 -8.48
CA ILE A 269 -14.09 -8.04 -8.27
C ILE A 269 -12.66 -7.59 -7.99
N MET A 270 -12.17 -6.62 -8.75
CA MET A 270 -10.81 -6.09 -8.62
C MET A 270 -10.77 -4.88 -7.68
N TYR A 271 -10.03 -4.98 -6.58
CA TYR A 271 -9.75 -3.87 -5.68
C TYR A 271 -8.34 -3.31 -5.95
N ILE A 272 -8.27 -2.08 -6.43
CA ILE A 272 -7.07 -1.40 -6.90
C ILE A 272 -6.61 -0.40 -5.84
N ARG A 273 -5.43 -0.60 -5.28
CA ARG A 273 -4.91 0.25 -4.19
C ARG A 273 -3.47 0.69 -4.40
N LEU A 274 -3.25 1.93 -4.01
CA LEU A 274 -2.10 2.40 -3.26
C LEU A 274 -0.99 1.43 -2.85
N SER A 275 0.20 1.47 -3.47
CA SER A 275 1.48 1.10 -2.81
C SER A 275 1.68 1.69 -1.40
N ASP A 276 1.36 2.98 -1.27
CA ASP A 276 1.78 3.87 -0.19
C ASP A 276 0.65 4.21 0.79
N VAL A 277 -0.41 3.39 0.83
CA VAL A 277 -1.50 3.55 1.80
C VAL A 277 -1.01 3.22 3.20
N GLU A 278 -1.44 4.02 4.17
CA GLU A 278 -1.19 3.75 5.59
C GLU A 278 -2.03 2.55 6.03
N TYR A 279 -1.37 1.45 6.35
CA TYR A 279 -1.98 0.26 6.93
C TYR A 279 -1.70 0.20 8.43
N TYR A 280 -2.63 -0.36 9.19
CA TYR A 280 -2.39 -0.76 10.57
C TYR A 280 -1.26 -1.79 10.61
N LYS A 281 -0.27 -1.50 11.45
CA LYS A 281 0.82 -2.40 11.77
C LYS A 281 0.50 -3.09 13.08
N VAL A 282 0.52 -4.41 13.06
CA VAL A 282 0.38 -5.20 14.29
C VAL A 282 1.53 -4.91 15.27
N PRO A 283 1.30 -5.00 16.58
CA PRO A 283 2.34 -4.77 17.58
C PRO A 283 3.50 -5.77 17.46
N ASP A 284 4.72 -5.33 17.77
CA ASP A 284 5.93 -6.17 17.71
C ASP A 284 5.87 -7.42 18.61
N THR A 285 5.08 -7.36 19.68
CA THR A 285 4.80 -8.50 20.56
C THR A 285 4.09 -9.62 19.79
N MET A 286 3.06 -9.29 19.01
CA MET A 286 2.34 -10.25 18.17
C MET A 286 3.22 -10.76 17.02
N VAL A 287 4.05 -9.90 16.43
CA VAL A 287 5.03 -10.31 15.42
C VAL A 287 6.00 -11.36 15.99
N SER A 288 6.51 -11.11 17.19
CA SER A 288 7.41 -12.06 17.88
C SER A 288 6.70 -13.38 18.20
N GLU A 289 5.42 -13.32 18.56
CA GLU A 289 4.56 -14.49 18.82
C GLU A 289 4.31 -15.33 17.56
N MET A 290 4.19 -14.67 16.40
CA MET A 290 4.08 -15.35 15.11
C MET A 290 5.40 -16.00 14.71
N LEU A 291 6.51 -15.27 14.78
CA LEU A 291 7.82 -15.77 14.38
C LEU A 291 8.32 -16.92 15.26
N SER A 292 7.91 -16.98 16.53
CA SER A 292 8.23 -18.08 17.44
C SER A 292 7.30 -19.29 17.31
N PHE A 293 6.28 -19.23 16.46
CA PHE A 293 5.31 -20.31 16.30
C PHE A 293 5.95 -21.61 15.79
N LYS A 294 5.74 -22.67 16.56
CA LYS A 294 6.10 -24.04 16.20
C LYS A 294 4.84 -24.91 16.30
N PRO A 295 4.30 -25.43 15.19
CA PRO A 295 3.13 -26.28 15.24
C PRO A 295 3.49 -27.58 15.97
N VAL A 296 2.88 -27.80 17.13
CA VAL A 296 2.90 -29.11 17.78
C VAL A 296 1.82 -29.94 17.08
N MET A 297 2.24 -30.90 16.26
CA MET A 297 1.29 -31.85 15.68
C MET A 297 0.69 -32.65 16.83
N PRO A 298 -0.65 -32.78 16.93
CA PRO A 298 -1.22 -33.78 17.82
C PRO A 298 -0.71 -35.16 17.39
N GLU A 299 -0.21 -35.96 18.34
CA GLU A 299 0.25 -37.33 18.08
C GLU A 299 -0.81 -38.06 17.25
N GLN A 300 -0.44 -38.48 16.04
CA GLN A 300 -1.32 -39.31 15.23
C GLN A 300 -1.40 -40.70 15.89
N PRO A 301 -2.59 -41.21 16.22
CA PRO A 301 -2.73 -42.64 16.48
C PRO A 301 -2.37 -43.41 15.20
N PRO A 302 -1.82 -44.63 15.31
CA PRO A 302 -1.29 -45.39 14.17
C PRO A 302 -2.35 -45.55 13.07
N LEU A 303 -1.92 -45.28 11.84
CA LEU A 303 -2.72 -45.30 10.61
C LEU A 303 -3.45 -46.64 10.44
N SER A 304 -4.77 -46.58 10.25
CA SER A 304 -5.53 -47.67 9.61
C SER A 304 -5.50 -47.50 8.09
N PRO A 305 -5.49 -48.58 7.29
CA PRO A 305 -5.24 -48.49 5.86
C PRO A 305 -6.44 -47.96 5.07
N SER A 306 -6.14 -46.94 4.25
CA SER A 306 -6.76 -46.56 2.98
C SER A 306 -8.30 -46.50 2.86
N GLN A 307 -8.80 -45.28 2.67
CA GLN A 307 -9.87 -45.00 1.72
C GLN A 307 -9.42 -43.87 0.80
N THR A 308 -9.10 -44.24 -0.44
CA THR A 308 -8.91 -43.32 -1.57
C THR A 308 -10.24 -42.67 -1.90
N HIS A 309 -10.37 -41.37 -1.60
CA HIS A 309 -11.39 -40.52 -2.22
C HIS A 309 -10.85 -39.94 -3.54
N PRO A 310 -11.73 -39.63 -4.51
CA PRO A 310 -11.36 -39.39 -5.88
C PRO A 310 -10.59 -38.07 -6.03
N HIS A 311 -9.64 -38.08 -6.97
CA HIS A 311 -8.95 -36.91 -7.51
C HIS A 311 -9.98 -35.83 -7.88
N ASP A 312 -9.97 -34.71 -7.16
CA ASP A 312 -10.59 -33.47 -7.63
C ASP A 312 -9.58 -32.80 -8.58
N ASP A 313 -9.93 -32.73 -9.87
CA ASP A 313 -9.18 -32.13 -10.99
C ASP A 313 -9.05 -30.59 -10.90
N TYR A 314 -8.63 -30.06 -9.75
CA TYR A 314 -8.23 -28.65 -9.59
C TYR A 314 -6.74 -28.48 -9.27
N ASP A 315 -5.97 -29.58 -9.27
CA ASP A 315 -4.50 -29.60 -9.17
C ASP A 315 -3.83 -29.40 -10.53
N SER A 316 -4.26 -28.38 -11.27
CA SER A 316 -3.33 -27.77 -12.22
C SER A 316 -2.35 -26.96 -11.37
N GLU A 317 -1.24 -27.57 -10.98
CA GLU A 317 -0.13 -26.89 -10.32
C GLU A 317 0.33 -25.70 -11.18
N TRP A 318 -0.14 -24.51 -10.80
CA TRP A 318 0.16 -23.26 -11.51
C TRP A 318 1.61 -22.86 -11.29
N SER A 319 2.47 -23.29 -12.20
CA SER A 319 3.86 -22.84 -12.37
C SER A 319 3.99 -21.92 -13.59
N GLU A 320 3.14 -20.90 -13.71
CA GLU A 320 3.40 -19.87 -14.72
C GLU A 320 4.41 -18.86 -14.19
N SER A 321 5.66 -19.04 -14.60
CA SER A 321 6.72 -18.04 -14.49
C SER A 321 6.23 -16.65 -14.94
N TRP A 322 6.35 -15.68 -14.02
CA TRP A 322 6.27 -14.24 -14.26
C TRP A 322 7.65 -13.63 -14.08
#